data_AF-A0A2V8N8N3-F1
#
_entry.id   AF-A0A2V8N8N3-F1
#
_cell.length_a   1.000
_cell.length_b   1.000
_cell.length_c   1.000
_cell.angle_alpha   90.00
_cell.angle_beta   90.00
_cell.angle_gamma   90.00
#
_symmetry.space_group_name_H-M   'P 1'
#
loop_
_entity.id
_entity.type
_entity.pdbx_description
1 polymer ?
#
loop_
_entity_poly.entity_id
_entity_poly.type
_entity_poly.pdbx_seq_one_letter_code
_entity_poly.pdbx_strand_id
1 'polypeptide(L)'
;MKKLAAGFVLIIVVSFAGYAQDTRQQVNLVNNWQWPVSSDGITYIPVCWENPQGYSTETQWVKRAIESTWESVANIDFYGWEQCSSSNRGIRILIADEWPKSYMGTVLDGRPNGMLLNFSFENWGQTCQRTKESCIESIAVHEFGHGLGLAHEQDRPDSPCHEKQDLSLKVVSLTRYDPYSVMNYCNETWNNGGKLSQDDIAGIQIVYGKKKVIPTGEFAVMDELGEEQVSEHVYMDLANSGGTTRQEFQISLSQKQQSKSWNFFGTGKYCYKIWSYTMYSDGIERRGYGEGCYTLEEGKKYSLALKASWNQGGYFNLILE
;
A
#
# COMPACT_ATOMS: atom_id res chain seq x y z
N MET A 1 -3.95 -78.29 29.36
CA MET A 1 -3.05 -77.69 28.36
C MET A 1 -3.83 -76.73 27.48
N LYS A 2 -3.64 -75.42 27.65
CA LYS A 2 -3.87 -74.37 26.64
C LYS A 2 -3.32 -73.08 27.26
N LYS A 3 -2.10 -72.70 26.86
CA LYS A 3 -1.49 -71.42 27.19
C LYS A 3 -2.28 -70.34 26.44
N LEU A 4 -2.98 -69.46 27.16
CA LEU A 4 -3.51 -68.23 26.59
C LEU A 4 -2.32 -67.25 26.51
N ALA A 5 -1.78 -67.11 25.31
CA ALA A 5 -0.80 -66.09 24.99
C ALA A 5 -1.48 -64.71 25.08
N ALA A 6 -0.99 -63.87 25.99
CA ALA A 6 -1.32 -62.46 26.00
C ALA A 6 -0.64 -61.80 24.79
N GLY A 7 -1.40 -61.64 23.71
CA GLY A 7 -0.97 -60.85 22.56
C GLY A 7 -0.94 -59.37 22.95
N PHE A 8 0.26 -58.83 23.15
CA PHE A 8 0.46 -57.39 23.17
C PHE A 8 0.26 -56.86 21.75
N VAL A 9 -0.86 -56.17 21.51
CA VAL A 9 -1.05 -55.38 20.30
C VAL A 9 -0.20 -54.11 20.46
N LEU A 10 0.99 -54.11 19.85
CA LEU A 10 1.81 -52.92 19.72
C LEU A 10 1.19 -52.03 18.64
N ILE A 11 0.36 -51.07 19.05
CA ILE A 11 -0.13 -50.02 18.15
C ILE A 11 1.05 -49.04 17.93
N ILE A 12 1.82 -49.26 16.87
CA ILE A 12 2.78 -48.26 16.39
C ILE A 12 1.94 -47.18 15.70
N VAL A 13 1.64 -46.10 16.43
CA VAL A 13 1.20 -44.85 15.82
C VAL A 13 2.43 -44.27 15.14
N VAL A 14 2.63 -44.61 13.86
CA VAL A 14 3.56 -43.85 13.01
C VAL A 14 2.86 -42.52 12.76
N SER A 15 3.22 -41.52 13.55
CA SER A 15 3.00 -40.14 13.15
C SER A 15 3.81 -39.93 11.87
N PHE A 16 3.14 -40.01 10.73
CA PHE A 16 3.58 -39.24 9.58
C PHE A 16 3.43 -37.78 10.01
N ALA A 17 4.45 -37.25 10.67
CA ALA A 17 4.79 -35.86 10.49
C ALA A 17 5.07 -35.75 8.99
N GLY A 18 4.01 -35.43 8.23
CA GLY A 18 4.19 -34.87 6.91
C GLY A 18 5.08 -33.67 7.14
N TYR A 19 6.38 -33.85 6.89
CA TYR A 19 7.20 -32.73 6.50
C TYR A 19 6.57 -32.25 5.21
N ALA A 20 5.58 -31.35 5.32
CA ALA A 20 5.43 -30.32 4.34
C ALA A 20 6.78 -29.61 4.39
N GLN A 21 7.72 -30.07 3.55
CA GLN A 21 8.79 -29.18 3.13
C GLN A 21 8.04 -27.95 2.60
N ASP A 22 8.38 -26.81 3.18
CA ASP A 22 7.83 -25.52 2.83
C ASP A 22 8.27 -25.21 1.39
N THR A 23 7.55 -25.76 0.41
CA THR A 23 7.84 -25.65 -1.01
C THR A 23 7.28 -24.35 -1.55
N ARG A 24 7.72 -23.22 -1.02
CA ARG A 24 7.38 -21.89 -1.53
C ARG A 24 8.38 -20.91 -1.01
N GLN A 25 9.39 -20.59 -1.78
CA GLN A 25 9.89 -19.22 -1.77
C GLN A 25 10.21 -18.87 -3.22
N GLN A 26 10.63 -17.63 -3.50
CA GLN A 26 11.97 -17.37 -4.00
C GLN A 26 11.98 -16.08 -4.99
N VAL A 27 12.79 -14.96 -4.82
CA VAL A 27 13.34 -13.75 -5.67
C VAL A 27 14.82 -13.33 -5.33
N ASN A 28 15.68 -12.73 -6.18
CA ASN A 28 17.01 -12.20 -5.75
C ASN A 28 16.97 -10.85 -5.04
N LEU A 29 17.51 -10.77 -3.83
CA LEU A 29 17.56 -9.56 -3.01
C LEU A 29 18.98 -9.26 -2.51
N VAL A 30 19.38 -7.99 -2.47
CA VAL A 30 20.61 -7.60 -1.76
C VAL A 30 20.38 -7.55 -0.25
N ASN A 31 21.26 -8.20 0.51
CA ASN A 31 21.14 -8.27 1.97
C ASN A 31 21.17 -6.89 2.65
N ASN A 32 20.25 -6.68 3.60
CA ASN A 32 20.14 -5.51 4.47
C ASN A 32 19.87 -4.14 3.80
N TRP A 33 19.45 -4.12 2.53
CA TRP A 33 19.12 -2.87 1.83
C TRP A 33 17.61 -2.64 1.66
N GLN A 34 16.78 -3.45 2.31
CA GLN A 34 15.33 -3.30 2.28
C GLN A 34 14.91 -2.01 2.98
N TRP A 35 13.87 -1.36 2.48
CA TRP A 35 13.26 -0.22 3.16
C TRP A 35 12.57 -0.65 4.47
N PRO A 36 12.60 0.19 5.52
CA PRO A 36 11.98 -0.16 6.79
C PRO A 36 10.46 -0.29 6.66
N VAL A 37 9.89 -1.28 7.35
CA VAL A 37 8.44 -1.49 7.44
C VAL A 37 7.89 -0.61 8.58
N SER A 38 6.82 0.13 8.32
CA SER A 38 6.11 0.92 9.34
C SER A 38 5.29 0.03 10.29
N SER A 39 4.80 0.60 11.39
CA SER A 39 4.04 -0.12 12.42
C SER A 39 2.73 -0.74 11.94
N ASP A 40 2.16 -0.24 10.84
CA ASP A 40 0.97 -0.79 10.17
C ASP A 40 1.28 -1.97 9.24
N GLY A 41 2.57 -2.28 9.06
CA GLY A 41 3.06 -3.34 8.18
C GLY A 41 3.16 -2.92 6.71
N ILE A 42 3.13 -1.61 6.41
CA ILE A 42 3.36 -1.06 5.06
C ILE A 42 4.74 -0.41 5.01
N THR A 43 5.44 -0.59 3.90
CA THR A 43 6.69 0.11 3.63
C THR A 43 6.40 1.35 2.78
N TYR A 44 6.50 2.52 3.40
CA TYR A 44 6.32 3.80 2.72
C TYR A 44 7.66 4.31 2.19
N ILE A 45 7.76 4.51 0.89
CA ILE A 45 8.99 4.94 0.21
C ILE A 45 8.71 6.30 -0.44
N PRO A 46 9.34 7.39 0.04
CA PRO A 46 9.22 8.68 -0.63
C PRO A 46 9.87 8.62 -2.01
N VAL A 47 9.26 9.27 -2.99
CA VAL A 47 9.77 9.41 -4.36
C VAL A 47 9.61 10.86 -4.80
N CYS A 48 10.55 11.41 -5.56
CA CYS A 48 10.38 12.72 -6.18
C CYS A 48 11.16 12.83 -7.51
N TRP A 49 10.77 13.78 -8.35
CA TRP A 49 11.42 14.07 -9.63
C TRP A 49 12.41 15.24 -9.50
N GLU A 50 13.65 15.08 -9.94
CA GLU A 50 14.63 16.16 -9.87
C GLU A 50 14.39 17.23 -10.94
N ASN A 51 13.90 16.84 -12.11
CA ASN A 51 13.67 17.70 -13.27
C ASN A 51 12.40 17.32 -14.10
N PRO A 52 11.19 17.33 -13.50
CA PRO A 52 9.96 16.86 -14.16
C PRO A 52 9.44 17.78 -15.29
N GLN A 53 10.04 18.95 -15.49
CA GLN A 53 9.49 19.99 -16.38
C GLN A 53 9.45 19.49 -17.83
N GLY A 54 8.26 19.54 -18.43
CA GLY A 54 8.03 19.07 -19.81
C GLY A 54 7.68 17.58 -19.95
N TYR A 55 7.62 16.82 -18.85
CA TYR A 55 7.40 15.37 -18.86
C TYR A 55 6.19 14.93 -18.01
N SER A 56 5.15 15.75 -17.93
CA SER A 56 3.97 15.46 -17.10
C SER A 56 3.26 14.15 -17.50
N THR A 57 3.30 13.79 -18.78
CA THR A 57 2.68 12.55 -19.28
C THR A 57 3.52 11.34 -18.92
N GLU A 58 4.83 11.40 -19.17
CA GLU A 58 5.77 10.30 -18.90
C GLU A 58 5.92 10.00 -17.42
N THR A 59 5.95 11.03 -16.58
CA THR A 59 5.96 10.86 -15.11
C THR A 59 4.69 10.16 -14.61
N GLN A 60 3.53 10.40 -15.23
CA GLN A 60 2.29 9.67 -14.93
C GLN A 60 2.31 8.22 -15.43
N TRP A 61 2.96 7.93 -16.56
CA TRP A 61 3.17 6.54 -17.02
C TRP A 61 4.00 5.75 -16.02
N VAL A 62 5.11 6.32 -15.54
CA VAL A 62 5.93 5.69 -14.51
C VAL A 62 5.10 5.40 -13.26
N LYS A 63 4.39 6.41 -12.73
CA LYS A 63 3.55 6.24 -11.54
C LYS A 63 2.54 5.10 -11.72
N ARG A 64 1.78 5.09 -12.82
CA ARG A 64 0.80 4.02 -13.13
C ARG A 64 1.45 2.64 -13.24
N ALA A 65 2.62 2.55 -13.85
CA ALA A 65 3.33 1.29 -13.99
C ALA A 65 3.71 0.72 -12.62
N ILE A 66 4.21 1.57 -11.71
CA ILE A 66 4.57 1.15 -10.35
C ILE A 66 3.32 0.78 -9.52
N GLU A 67 2.25 1.57 -9.62
CA GLU A 67 0.96 1.30 -8.96
C GLU A 67 0.36 -0.04 -9.39
N SER A 68 0.44 -0.36 -10.69
CA SER A 68 -0.13 -1.59 -11.26
C SER A 68 0.77 -2.83 -11.11
N THR A 69 2.05 -2.66 -10.75
CA THR A 69 3.02 -3.76 -10.59
C THR A 69 3.39 -3.98 -9.12
N TRP A 70 4.43 -3.33 -8.63
CA TRP A 70 4.97 -3.57 -7.29
C TRP A 70 3.96 -3.26 -6.18
N GLU A 71 3.25 -2.12 -6.28
CA GLU A 71 2.29 -1.71 -5.25
C GLU A 71 0.99 -2.51 -5.28
N SER A 72 0.66 -3.16 -6.39
CA SER A 72 -0.53 -3.99 -6.51
C SER A 72 -0.35 -5.36 -5.84
N VAL A 73 0.90 -5.82 -5.68
CA VAL A 73 1.21 -7.17 -5.18
C VAL A 73 1.87 -7.22 -3.80
N ALA A 74 2.55 -6.16 -3.34
CA ALA A 74 3.26 -6.12 -2.05
C ALA A 74 2.83 -4.95 -1.14
N ASN A 75 3.03 -5.03 0.19
CA ASN A 75 2.71 -3.93 1.12
C ASN A 75 3.71 -2.77 1.04
N ILE A 76 3.76 -2.15 -0.13
CA ILE A 76 4.61 -1.01 -0.44
C ILE A 76 3.70 0.12 -0.90
N ASP A 77 4.08 1.34 -0.56
CA ASP A 77 3.44 2.59 -0.98
C ASP A 77 4.52 3.61 -1.36
N PHE A 78 4.56 3.97 -2.64
CA PHE A 78 5.43 5.02 -3.18
C PHE A 78 4.67 6.35 -3.22
N TYR A 79 5.17 7.35 -2.49
CA TYR A 79 4.47 8.62 -2.34
C TYR A 79 5.36 9.84 -2.58
N GLY A 80 4.75 11.00 -2.83
CA GLY A 80 5.45 12.27 -2.92
C GLY A 80 5.95 12.68 -4.31
N TRP A 81 5.51 12.00 -5.38
CA TRP A 81 5.76 12.12 -6.84
C TRP A 81 5.83 13.53 -7.49
N GLU A 82 6.04 14.57 -6.71
CA GLU A 82 6.26 15.95 -7.07
C GLU A 82 7.75 16.23 -7.34
N GLN A 83 8.06 17.48 -7.66
CA GLN A 83 9.43 17.93 -7.82
C GLN A 83 10.21 17.87 -6.50
N CYS A 84 11.44 17.35 -6.55
CA CYS A 84 12.35 17.30 -5.41
C CYS A 84 12.77 18.70 -4.93
N SER A 85 12.76 18.89 -3.62
CA SER A 85 13.58 19.86 -2.90
C SER A 85 14.95 19.27 -2.53
N SER A 86 15.87 20.10 -2.04
CA SER A 86 17.21 19.66 -1.63
C SER A 86 17.21 18.75 -0.39
N SER A 87 16.16 18.77 0.43
CA SER A 87 16.05 17.97 1.66
C SER A 87 15.23 16.69 1.48
N ASN A 88 14.66 16.44 0.30
CA ASN A 88 13.89 15.22 0.05
C ASN A 88 14.73 13.96 0.24
N ARG A 89 14.20 13.07 1.08
CA ARG A 89 14.63 11.69 1.31
C ARG A 89 13.95 10.74 0.32
N GLY A 90 14.27 9.46 0.38
CA GLY A 90 13.71 8.43 -0.50
C GLY A 90 14.36 8.41 -1.89
N ILE A 91 13.64 7.90 -2.88
CA ILE A 91 14.11 7.73 -4.26
C ILE A 91 14.00 9.05 -5.02
N ARG A 92 15.13 9.59 -5.46
CA ARG A 92 15.19 10.80 -6.28
C ARG A 92 15.46 10.42 -7.73
N ILE A 93 14.54 10.78 -8.62
CA ILE A 93 14.56 10.35 -10.02
C ILE A 93 14.98 11.50 -10.93
N LEU A 94 16.07 11.30 -11.65
CA LEU A 94 16.54 12.16 -12.72
C LEU A 94 16.01 11.66 -14.07
N ILE A 95 15.47 12.57 -14.87
CA ILE A 95 15.14 12.32 -16.27
C ILE A 95 16.33 12.75 -17.13
N ALA A 96 16.95 11.82 -17.86
CA ALA A 96 18.09 12.12 -18.73
C ALA A 96 18.15 11.16 -19.93
N ASP A 97 18.66 11.64 -21.06
CA ASP A 97 18.88 10.82 -22.25
C ASP A 97 20.14 9.95 -22.16
N GLU A 98 20.18 9.09 -21.14
CA GLU A 98 21.26 8.16 -20.87
C GLU A 98 20.73 6.72 -20.78
N TRP A 99 21.63 5.76 -20.57
CA TRP A 99 21.25 4.42 -20.15
C TRP A 99 20.54 4.48 -18.78
N PRO A 100 19.30 3.97 -18.65
CA PRO A 100 18.60 3.90 -17.37
C PRO A 100 19.39 3.09 -16.34
N LYS A 101 19.35 3.56 -15.09
CA LYS A 101 20.10 2.93 -13.99
C LYS A 101 19.54 3.37 -12.65
N SER A 102 19.71 2.53 -11.64
CA SER A 102 19.30 2.81 -10.28
C SER A 102 20.32 2.28 -9.27
N TYR A 103 20.46 2.97 -8.14
CA TYR A 103 21.04 2.36 -6.94
C TYR A 103 20.02 1.41 -6.30
N MET A 104 20.46 0.62 -5.32
CA MET A 104 19.62 -0.43 -4.76
C MET A 104 19.08 -0.07 -3.38
N GLY A 105 17.78 -0.27 -3.17
CA GLY A 105 17.16 -0.21 -1.85
C GLY A 105 17.42 1.11 -1.11
N THR A 106 17.69 1.02 0.20
CA THR A 106 17.95 2.18 1.08
C THR A 106 19.20 2.99 0.73
N VAL A 107 20.08 2.51 -0.15
CA VAL A 107 21.22 3.29 -0.67
C VAL A 107 20.73 4.51 -1.48
N LEU A 108 19.49 4.47 -1.99
CA LEU A 108 18.86 5.58 -2.69
C LEU A 108 18.46 6.74 -1.77
N ASP A 109 18.34 6.53 -0.45
CA ASP A 109 17.65 7.47 0.44
C ASP A 109 18.26 8.88 0.45
N GLY A 110 17.61 9.80 -0.26
CA GLY A 110 18.01 11.20 -0.42
C GLY A 110 19.20 11.40 -1.36
N ARG A 111 19.59 10.39 -2.14
CA ARG A 111 20.73 10.43 -3.04
C ARG A 111 20.40 11.16 -4.35
N PRO A 112 21.06 12.29 -4.69
CA PRO A 112 20.87 12.93 -5.98
C PRO A 112 21.23 12.01 -7.13
N ASN A 113 20.47 12.08 -8.23
CA ASN A 113 20.61 11.15 -9.37
C ASN A 113 20.58 9.67 -8.92
N GLY A 114 19.77 9.34 -7.91
CA GLY A 114 19.69 8.00 -7.35
C GLY A 114 19.09 7.01 -8.34
N MET A 115 18.05 7.42 -9.04
CA MET A 115 17.48 6.67 -10.17
C MET A 115 17.50 7.56 -11.41
N LEU A 116 17.86 6.99 -12.55
CA LEU A 116 17.86 7.68 -13.83
C LEU A 116 16.92 6.95 -14.78
N LEU A 117 15.93 7.68 -15.31
CA LEU A 117 15.02 7.19 -16.34
C LEU A 117 15.21 8.01 -17.62
N ASN A 118 15.16 7.33 -18.77
CA ASN A 118 15.24 7.98 -20.07
C ASN A 118 13.86 8.14 -20.69
N PHE A 119 13.47 9.39 -20.95
CA PHE A 119 12.20 9.75 -21.57
C PHE A 119 12.32 10.32 -22.99
N SER A 120 13.52 10.43 -23.57
CA SER A 120 13.67 10.95 -24.95
C SER A 120 14.13 9.87 -25.93
N PHE A 121 15.00 8.96 -25.48
CA PHE A 121 15.57 7.87 -26.27
C PHE A 121 16.25 8.36 -27.55
N GLU A 122 16.87 9.53 -27.52
CA GLU A 122 17.51 10.12 -28.71
C GLU A 122 18.89 9.48 -28.94
N ASN A 123 19.69 9.35 -27.89
CA ASN A 123 21.03 8.78 -27.95
C ASN A 123 21.07 7.30 -27.58
N TRP A 124 20.08 6.79 -26.83
CA TRP A 124 20.00 5.40 -26.40
C TRP A 124 18.62 4.80 -26.64
N GLY A 125 18.58 3.57 -27.15
CA GLY A 125 17.32 2.83 -27.31
C GLY A 125 16.35 3.47 -28.30
N GLN A 126 16.84 4.00 -29.43
CA GLN A 126 16.02 4.76 -30.40
C GLN A 126 14.77 4.02 -30.89
N THR A 127 14.76 2.68 -30.84
CA THR A 127 13.57 1.88 -31.11
C THR A 127 12.38 2.26 -30.21
N CYS A 128 12.65 2.66 -28.96
CA CYS A 128 11.67 3.11 -27.99
C CYS A 128 11.01 4.44 -28.35
N GLN A 129 11.56 5.25 -29.27
CA GLN A 129 10.85 6.44 -29.76
C GLN A 129 9.50 6.09 -30.42
N ARG A 130 9.37 4.88 -30.98
CA ARG A 130 8.12 4.40 -31.59
C ARG A 130 7.15 3.79 -30.58
N THR A 131 7.63 3.38 -29.41
CA THR A 131 6.86 2.65 -28.38
C THR A 131 7.13 3.25 -27.00
N LYS A 132 7.14 4.58 -26.95
CA LYS A 132 7.68 5.39 -25.85
C LYS A 132 7.08 5.04 -24.49
N GLU A 133 5.75 5.02 -24.39
CA GLU A 133 5.03 4.66 -23.16
C GLU A 133 5.48 3.27 -22.65
N SER A 134 5.37 2.23 -23.48
CA SER A 134 5.74 0.87 -23.08
C SER A 134 7.21 0.72 -22.67
N CYS A 135 8.14 1.44 -23.32
CA CYS A 135 9.54 1.41 -22.91
C CYS A 135 9.75 2.10 -21.56
N ILE A 136 9.12 3.27 -21.35
CA ILE A 136 9.21 4.00 -20.08
C ILE A 136 8.65 3.16 -18.94
N GLU A 137 7.46 2.57 -19.13
CA GLU A 137 6.84 1.70 -18.13
C GLU A 137 7.74 0.48 -17.84
N SER A 138 8.22 -0.21 -18.88
CA SER A 138 9.05 -1.41 -18.72
C SER A 138 10.40 -1.14 -18.07
N ILE A 139 11.03 -0.01 -18.35
CA ILE A 139 12.28 0.41 -17.71
C ILE A 139 12.00 0.79 -16.27
N ALA A 140 10.96 1.59 -16.02
CA ALA A 140 10.62 2.03 -14.67
C ALA A 140 10.35 0.84 -13.74
N VAL A 141 9.60 -0.17 -14.18
CA VAL A 141 9.34 -1.37 -13.35
C VAL A 141 10.64 -2.07 -12.97
N HIS A 142 11.60 -2.18 -13.89
CA HIS A 142 12.94 -2.74 -13.62
C HIS A 142 13.74 -1.90 -12.61
N GLU A 143 13.87 -0.59 -12.87
CA GLU A 143 14.66 0.31 -12.01
C GLU A 143 14.06 0.43 -10.60
N PHE A 144 12.73 0.40 -10.48
CA PHE A 144 12.06 0.32 -9.18
C PHE A 144 12.25 -1.04 -8.50
N GLY A 145 12.43 -2.13 -9.25
CA GLY A 145 12.88 -3.41 -8.70
C GLY A 145 14.23 -3.26 -7.98
N HIS A 146 15.21 -2.61 -8.60
CA HIS A 146 16.44 -2.20 -7.92
C HIS A 146 16.16 -1.28 -6.73
N GLY A 147 15.28 -0.30 -6.90
CA GLY A 147 14.86 0.59 -5.83
C GLY A 147 14.27 -0.11 -4.62
N LEU A 148 13.70 -1.30 -4.80
CA LEU A 148 13.19 -2.18 -3.74
C LEU A 148 14.24 -3.14 -3.16
N GLY A 149 15.46 -3.10 -3.70
CA GLY A 149 16.60 -3.90 -3.28
C GLY A 149 16.83 -5.17 -4.10
N LEU A 150 16.09 -5.37 -5.19
CA LEU A 150 16.23 -6.55 -6.04
C LEU A 150 17.49 -6.43 -6.89
N ALA A 151 18.30 -7.49 -6.91
CA ALA A 151 19.44 -7.60 -7.81
C ALA A 151 19.00 -8.18 -9.15
N HIS A 152 19.85 -8.13 -10.17
CA HIS A 152 19.51 -8.77 -11.42
C HIS A 152 19.39 -10.29 -11.27
N GLU A 153 18.56 -10.90 -12.10
CA GLU A 153 18.34 -12.35 -12.08
C GLU A 153 19.53 -13.12 -12.66
N GLN A 154 20.24 -12.52 -13.62
CA GLN A 154 21.45 -13.14 -14.16
C GLN A 154 22.65 -13.12 -13.22
N ASP A 155 22.66 -12.25 -12.20
CA ASP A 155 23.75 -12.13 -11.23
C ASP A 155 23.80 -13.29 -10.23
N ARG A 156 22.94 -14.30 -10.42
CA ARG A 156 22.92 -15.50 -9.60
C ARG A 156 24.02 -16.49 -9.96
N PRO A 157 24.59 -17.20 -8.98
CA PRO A 157 25.53 -18.29 -9.25
C PRO A 157 24.95 -19.46 -10.07
N ASP A 158 23.64 -19.72 -9.97
CA ASP A 158 22.94 -20.78 -10.71
C ASP A 158 22.29 -20.28 -12.02
N SER A 159 22.52 -19.02 -12.40
CA SER A 159 22.02 -18.47 -13.66
C SER A 159 22.68 -19.14 -14.87
N PRO A 160 21.91 -19.66 -15.84
CA PRO A 160 22.43 -20.06 -17.14
C PRO A 160 22.74 -18.85 -18.06
N CYS A 161 22.36 -17.64 -17.65
CA CYS A 161 22.64 -16.39 -18.34
C CYS A 161 23.95 -15.78 -17.81
N HIS A 162 24.90 -15.55 -18.71
CA HIS A 162 26.21 -14.96 -18.39
C HIS A 162 26.38 -13.54 -18.95
N GLU A 163 25.30 -12.92 -19.44
CA GLU A 163 25.35 -11.57 -19.98
C GLU A 163 25.53 -10.53 -18.87
N LYS A 164 26.63 -9.76 -18.91
CA LYS A 164 26.90 -8.64 -17.99
C LYS A 164 26.74 -9.00 -16.50
N GLN A 165 27.06 -10.24 -16.15
CA GLN A 165 26.93 -10.77 -14.81
C GLN A 165 27.87 -10.04 -13.83
N ASP A 166 27.33 -9.56 -12.71
CA ASP A 166 28.09 -8.98 -11.60
C ASP A 166 27.92 -9.81 -10.32
N LEU A 167 28.90 -10.67 -10.04
CA LEU A 167 28.93 -11.52 -8.85
C LEU A 167 29.56 -10.83 -7.62
N SER A 168 29.86 -9.54 -7.70
CA SER A 168 30.50 -8.80 -6.60
C SER A 168 29.53 -8.48 -5.46
N LEU A 169 28.22 -8.45 -5.75
CA LEU A 169 27.17 -8.18 -4.77
C LEU A 169 26.86 -9.43 -3.92
N LYS A 170 26.73 -9.23 -2.61
CA LYS A 170 26.21 -10.27 -1.70
C LYS A 170 24.69 -10.34 -1.80
N VAL A 171 24.23 -11.01 -2.84
CA VAL A 171 22.81 -11.29 -3.06
C VAL A 171 22.38 -12.52 -2.29
N VAL A 172 21.17 -12.48 -1.74
CA VAL A 172 20.45 -13.66 -1.31
C VAL A 172 19.47 -14.01 -2.40
N SER A 173 19.68 -15.18 -2.98
CA SER A 173 18.68 -15.85 -3.76
C SER A 173 17.55 -16.21 -2.82
N LEU A 174 16.54 -15.33 -2.76
CA LEU A 174 15.25 -15.82 -2.38
C LEU A 174 14.89 -16.81 -3.49
N THR A 175 14.99 -16.55 -4.85
CA THR A 175 14.46 -17.26 -6.12
C THR A 175 15.05 -18.62 -6.49
N ARG A 176 14.29 -19.43 -7.26
CA ARG A 176 14.88 -20.26 -8.33
C ARG A 176 15.13 -19.34 -9.52
N TYR A 177 16.17 -19.59 -10.33
CA TYR A 177 16.40 -18.76 -11.51
C TYR A 177 15.14 -18.57 -12.36
N ASP A 178 14.74 -17.32 -12.55
CA ASP A 178 13.56 -16.95 -13.31
C ASP A 178 13.94 -16.35 -14.69
N PRO A 179 13.81 -17.13 -15.79
CA PRO A 179 14.10 -16.63 -17.12
C PRO A 179 13.16 -15.49 -17.55
N TYR A 180 12.02 -15.32 -16.87
CA TYR A 180 11.00 -14.32 -17.19
C TYR A 180 10.99 -13.14 -16.21
N SER A 181 11.94 -13.06 -15.28
CA SER A 181 11.99 -11.94 -14.33
C SER A 181 12.15 -10.62 -15.07
N VAL A 182 11.46 -9.58 -14.60
CA VAL A 182 11.71 -8.21 -15.06
C VAL A 182 13.16 -7.79 -14.80
N MET A 183 13.84 -8.42 -13.85
CA MET A 183 15.22 -8.15 -13.46
C MET A 183 16.26 -8.96 -14.27
N ASN A 184 15.85 -9.72 -15.28
CA ASN A 184 16.74 -10.60 -16.05
C ASN A 184 17.10 -10.02 -17.42
N TYR A 185 18.39 -9.78 -17.67
CA TYR A 185 18.85 -9.30 -18.98
C TYR A 185 18.71 -10.33 -20.10
N CYS A 186 18.72 -11.62 -19.77
CA CYS A 186 18.52 -12.68 -20.77
C CYS A 186 17.05 -13.02 -21.04
N ASN A 187 16.11 -12.25 -20.50
CA ASN A 187 14.71 -12.44 -20.84
C ASN A 187 14.49 -12.20 -22.34
N GLU A 188 13.81 -13.13 -23.02
CA GLU A 188 13.50 -13.03 -24.45
C GLU A 188 12.72 -11.74 -24.78
N THR A 189 11.88 -11.29 -23.82
CA THR A 189 11.24 -9.98 -23.86
C THR A 189 11.99 -9.06 -22.91
N TRP A 190 12.58 -7.99 -23.44
CA TRP A 190 13.34 -7.02 -22.64
C TRP A 190 12.52 -6.55 -21.42
N ASN A 191 13.10 -6.70 -20.22
CA ASN A 191 12.46 -6.40 -18.93
C ASN A 191 11.06 -7.05 -18.77
N ASN A 192 10.83 -8.22 -19.38
CA ASN A 192 9.53 -8.89 -19.43
C ASN A 192 8.37 -8.00 -19.92
N GLY A 193 8.68 -6.94 -20.68
CA GLY A 193 7.72 -5.92 -21.09
C GLY A 193 7.08 -5.16 -19.91
N GLY A 194 7.79 -5.03 -18.79
CA GLY A 194 7.34 -4.36 -17.58
C GLY A 194 6.38 -5.17 -16.72
N LYS A 195 6.18 -6.46 -17.04
CA LYS A 195 5.30 -7.34 -16.27
C LYS A 195 6.10 -8.12 -15.24
N LEU A 196 5.60 -8.16 -14.02
CA LEU A 196 6.17 -9.03 -12.99
C LEU A 196 5.85 -10.48 -13.33
N SER A 197 6.87 -11.35 -13.28
CA SER A 197 6.66 -12.78 -13.32
C SER A 197 6.02 -13.29 -12.02
N GLN A 198 5.63 -14.56 -11.98
CA GLN A 198 5.16 -15.18 -10.73
C GLN A 198 6.23 -15.18 -9.65
N ASP A 199 7.49 -15.39 -10.05
CA ASP A 199 8.60 -15.48 -9.14
C ASP A 199 8.95 -14.06 -8.64
N ASP A 200 9.00 -13.01 -9.49
CA ASP A 200 9.10 -11.58 -9.09
C ASP A 200 8.08 -11.22 -8.00
N ILE A 201 6.81 -11.61 -8.20
CA ILE A 201 5.73 -11.39 -7.23
C ILE A 201 6.00 -12.17 -5.94
N ALA A 202 6.34 -13.45 -6.04
CA ALA A 202 6.51 -14.31 -4.88
C ALA A 202 7.58 -13.76 -3.94
N GLY A 203 8.73 -13.37 -4.46
CA GLY A 203 9.79 -12.91 -3.57
C GLY A 203 9.71 -11.45 -3.16
N ILE A 204 9.10 -10.53 -3.94
CA ILE A 204 8.80 -9.20 -3.37
C ILE A 204 7.83 -9.30 -2.18
N GLN A 205 6.90 -10.26 -2.22
CA GLN A 205 6.00 -10.57 -1.11
C GLN A 205 6.72 -11.23 0.09
N ILE A 206 7.85 -11.91 -0.12
CA ILE A 206 8.71 -12.38 0.99
C ILE A 206 9.36 -11.18 1.69
N VAL A 207 9.78 -10.17 0.90
CA VAL A 207 10.51 -9.01 1.42
C VAL A 207 9.59 -8.03 2.14
N TYR A 208 8.50 -7.63 1.49
CA TYR A 208 7.61 -6.56 1.97
C TYR A 208 6.23 -7.06 2.37
N GLY A 209 5.97 -8.37 2.29
CA GLY A 209 4.65 -8.94 2.55
C GLY A 209 3.68 -8.77 1.37
N LYS A 210 2.72 -9.67 1.24
CA LYS A 210 1.64 -9.58 0.25
C LYS A 210 0.76 -8.36 0.50
N LYS A 211 0.39 -7.63 -0.57
CA LYS A 211 -0.52 -6.48 -0.51
C LYS A 211 -1.77 -6.86 0.26
N LYS A 212 -1.97 -6.21 1.40
CA LYS A 212 -3.23 -6.20 2.12
C LYS A 212 -4.18 -5.39 1.25
N VAL A 213 -5.27 -6.01 0.82
CA VAL A 213 -6.40 -5.23 0.29
C VAL A 213 -6.93 -4.45 1.48
N ILE A 214 -6.74 -3.14 1.47
CA ILE A 214 -7.27 -2.21 2.47
C ILE A 214 -8.62 -1.76 1.91
N PRO A 215 -9.74 -2.19 2.48
CA PRO A 215 -11.02 -1.86 1.92
C PRO A 215 -11.28 -0.38 2.08
N THR A 216 -11.55 0.29 0.97
CA THR A 216 -12.02 1.66 0.98
C THR A 216 -13.54 1.64 1.02
N GLY A 217 -14.12 2.51 1.83
CA GLY A 217 -15.56 2.65 1.90
C GLY A 217 -15.97 4.05 2.29
N GLU A 218 -17.24 4.32 2.01
CA GLU A 218 -17.90 5.56 2.35
C GLU A 218 -18.80 5.31 3.56
N PHE A 219 -18.56 6.08 4.61
CA PHE A 219 -19.36 6.10 5.82
C PHE A 219 -20.06 7.45 5.92
N ALA A 220 -21.40 7.48 5.89
CA ALA A 220 -22.14 8.73 6.00
C ALA A 220 -22.92 8.82 7.31
N VAL A 221 -22.93 10.02 7.91
CA VAL A 221 -23.85 10.38 9.00
C VAL A 221 -24.87 11.36 8.45
N MET A 222 -26.14 11.06 8.70
CA MET A 222 -27.26 11.94 8.40
C MET A 222 -27.89 12.42 9.70
N ASP A 223 -28.17 13.73 9.73
CA ASP A 223 -28.88 14.37 10.83
C ASP A 223 -29.90 15.37 10.30
N GLU A 224 -31.00 15.55 11.05
CA GLU A 224 -32.15 16.38 10.70
C GLU A 224 -32.68 17.14 11.92
N LEU A 225 -33.03 18.42 11.70
CA LEU A 225 -33.57 19.30 12.73
C LEU A 225 -34.96 18.84 13.18
N GLY A 226 -35.11 18.57 14.48
CA GLY A 226 -36.40 18.25 15.11
C GLY A 226 -37.36 19.45 15.22
N GLU A 227 -38.62 19.19 15.56
CA GLU A 227 -39.71 20.18 15.51
C GLU A 227 -39.48 21.46 16.32
N GLU A 228 -38.77 21.39 17.45
CA GLU A 228 -38.52 22.53 18.35
C GLU A 228 -37.11 23.13 18.22
N GLN A 229 -36.26 22.55 17.37
CA GLN A 229 -34.89 22.99 17.18
C GLN A 229 -34.83 24.09 16.10
N VAL A 230 -33.96 25.08 16.31
CA VAL A 230 -33.75 26.22 15.41
C VAL A 230 -32.43 26.06 14.63
N SER A 231 -31.40 25.55 15.29
CA SER A 231 -30.12 25.23 14.68
C SER A 231 -29.37 24.17 15.48
N GLU A 232 -28.50 23.43 14.82
CA GLU A 232 -27.62 22.46 15.44
C GLU A 232 -26.23 22.48 14.81
N HIS A 233 -25.21 22.51 15.67
CA HIS A 233 -23.80 22.33 15.28
C HIS A 233 -23.28 21.02 15.87
N VAL A 234 -22.90 20.09 15.00
CA VAL A 234 -22.36 18.79 15.40
C VAL A 234 -20.90 18.68 14.99
N TYR A 235 -20.06 18.24 15.91
CA TYR A 235 -18.67 17.86 15.66
C TYR A 235 -18.53 16.38 15.88
N MET A 236 -17.87 15.69 14.95
CA MET A 236 -17.59 14.27 15.11
C MET A 236 -16.16 13.95 14.74
N ASP A 237 -15.47 13.30 15.67
CA ASP A 237 -14.18 12.67 15.45
C ASP A 237 -14.40 11.19 15.14
N LEU A 238 -13.75 10.70 14.09
CA LEU A 238 -13.65 9.29 13.77
C LEU A 238 -12.18 8.89 13.77
N ALA A 239 -11.83 7.96 14.66
CA ALA A 239 -10.46 7.50 14.88
C ALA A 239 -10.30 6.02 14.53
N ASN A 240 -9.17 5.70 13.90
CA ASN A 240 -8.69 4.33 13.69
C ASN A 240 -7.16 4.26 13.97
N SER A 241 -6.52 3.14 13.62
CA SER A 241 -5.07 2.97 13.78
C SER A 241 -4.23 3.94 12.93
N GLY A 242 -4.79 4.52 11.88
CA GLY A 242 -4.14 5.46 10.97
C GLY A 242 -4.29 6.94 11.36
N GLY A 243 -5.05 7.25 12.40
CA GLY A 243 -5.24 8.61 12.91
C GLY A 243 -6.70 8.97 13.18
N THR A 244 -6.94 10.26 13.35
CA THR A 244 -8.27 10.82 13.66
C THR A 244 -8.65 11.84 12.60
N THR A 245 -9.89 11.77 12.14
CA THR A 245 -10.48 12.74 11.21
C THR A 245 -11.70 13.40 11.85
N ARG A 246 -11.91 14.69 11.59
CA ARG A 246 -13.04 15.46 12.11
C ARG A 246 -13.95 15.91 10.97
N GLN A 247 -15.26 15.84 11.18
CA GLN A 247 -16.25 16.52 10.35
C GLN A 247 -17.14 17.41 11.21
N GLU A 248 -17.72 18.40 10.53
CA GLU A 248 -18.63 19.38 11.10
C GLU A 248 -19.95 19.38 10.32
N PHE A 249 -21.05 19.41 11.05
CA PHE A 249 -22.40 19.50 10.52
C PHE A 249 -23.03 20.79 11.05
N GLN A 250 -23.62 21.57 10.15
CA GLN A 250 -24.33 22.79 10.47
C GLN A 250 -25.74 22.71 9.87
N ILE A 251 -26.71 22.59 10.76
CA ILE A 251 -28.11 22.39 10.43
C ILE A 251 -28.89 23.58 10.97
N SER A 252 -29.85 24.09 10.20
CA SER A 252 -30.61 25.29 10.54
C SER A 252 -31.98 25.27 9.88
N LEU A 253 -32.81 26.27 10.17
CA LEU A 253 -34.13 26.40 9.51
C LEU A 253 -34.05 26.50 7.98
N SER A 254 -32.97 27.03 7.40
CA SER A 254 -32.75 27.10 5.94
C SER A 254 -32.14 25.82 5.37
N GLN A 255 -31.46 25.03 6.20
CA GLN A 255 -30.87 23.75 5.83
C GLN A 255 -31.21 22.72 6.91
N LYS A 256 -32.43 22.15 6.81
CA LYS A 256 -33.01 21.30 7.86
C LYS A 256 -32.35 19.94 8.02
N GLN A 257 -31.53 19.52 7.06
CA GLN A 257 -30.84 18.23 7.07
C GLN A 257 -29.46 18.39 6.47
N GLN A 258 -28.50 17.61 6.95
CA GLN A 258 -27.19 17.49 6.33
C GLN A 258 -26.70 16.04 6.37
N SER A 259 -25.92 15.67 5.34
CA SER A 259 -25.16 14.43 5.32
C SER A 259 -23.69 14.74 5.06
N LYS A 260 -22.80 14.03 5.73
CA LYS A 260 -21.34 14.06 5.48
C LYS A 260 -20.81 12.66 5.42
N SER A 261 -19.89 12.45 4.48
CA SER A 261 -19.21 11.18 4.28
C SER A 261 -17.76 11.23 4.75
N TRP A 262 -17.29 10.13 5.31
CA TRP A 262 -15.89 9.80 5.49
C TRP A 262 -15.47 8.72 4.50
N ASN A 263 -14.29 8.93 3.93
CA ASN A 263 -13.54 7.83 3.36
C ASN A 263 -12.77 7.17 4.50
N PHE A 264 -12.95 5.87 4.68
CA PHE A 264 -12.16 5.10 5.61
C PHE A 264 -11.17 4.20 4.87
N PHE A 265 -9.98 4.07 5.45
CA PHE A 265 -8.89 3.27 4.93
C PHE A 265 -8.79 1.99 5.75
N GLY A 266 -9.52 0.97 5.35
CA GLY A 266 -9.36 -0.37 5.89
C GLY A 266 -10.55 -0.90 6.67
N THR A 267 -10.47 -2.20 6.97
CA THR A 267 -11.35 -2.88 7.90
C THR A 267 -10.79 -2.81 9.30
N GLY A 268 -11.69 -2.86 10.27
CA GLY A 268 -11.29 -2.87 11.67
C GLY A 268 -12.11 -1.92 12.52
N LYS A 269 -11.58 -1.65 13.71
CA LYS A 269 -12.29 -0.91 14.75
C LYS A 269 -12.14 0.59 14.52
N TYR A 270 -13.27 1.25 14.28
CA TYR A 270 -13.41 2.70 14.22
C TYR A 270 -14.12 3.17 15.47
N CYS A 271 -13.51 4.10 16.21
CA CYS A 271 -14.13 4.70 17.38
C CYS A 271 -14.50 6.14 17.09
N TYR A 272 -15.69 6.53 17.51
CA TYR A 272 -16.17 7.89 17.34
C TYR A 272 -16.31 8.61 18.67
N LYS A 273 -16.16 9.93 18.60
CA LYS A 273 -16.64 10.88 19.61
C LYS A 273 -17.45 11.94 18.91
N ILE A 274 -18.62 12.26 19.44
CA ILE A 274 -19.54 13.19 18.82
C ILE A 274 -20.06 14.18 19.87
N TRP A 275 -20.16 15.45 19.47
CA TRP A 275 -20.66 16.54 20.27
C TRP A 275 -21.71 17.29 19.48
N SER A 276 -22.81 17.69 20.13
CA SER A 276 -23.80 18.58 19.52
C SER A 276 -24.08 19.80 20.39
N TYR A 277 -24.36 20.92 19.73
CA TYR A 277 -24.77 22.19 20.32
C TYR A 277 -26.04 22.63 19.59
N THR A 278 -27.18 22.46 20.26
CA THR A 278 -28.50 22.61 19.65
C THR A 278 -29.22 23.79 20.27
N MET A 279 -29.63 24.75 19.46
CA MET A 279 -30.47 25.88 19.88
C MET A 279 -31.94 25.53 19.66
N TYR A 280 -32.77 25.76 20.66
CA TYR A 280 -34.22 25.50 20.59
C TYR A 280 -35.03 26.79 20.52
N SER A 281 -36.30 26.64 20.16
CA SER A 281 -37.25 27.76 20.02
C SER A 281 -37.52 28.52 21.32
N ASP A 282 -37.26 27.89 22.48
CA ASP A 282 -37.29 28.51 23.80
C ASP A 282 -36.05 29.39 24.11
N GLY A 283 -35.08 29.45 23.19
CA GLY A 283 -33.84 30.20 23.34
C GLY A 283 -32.78 29.51 24.22
N ILE A 284 -33.00 28.26 24.61
CA ILE A 284 -32.08 27.49 25.44
C ILE A 284 -31.20 26.61 24.55
N GLU A 285 -29.87 26.76 24.67
CA GLU A 285 -28.91 25.83 24.08
C GLU A 285 -28.86 24.55 24.92
N ARG A 286 -28.96 23.40 24.26
CA ARG A 286 -28.77 22.08 24.85
C ARG A 286 -27.59 21.38 24.18
N ARG A 287 -26.89 20.53 24.94
CA ARG A 287 -25.65 19.89 24.51
C ARG A 287 -25.76 18.37 24.53
N GLY A 288 -25.18 17.74 23.52
CA GLY A 288 -25.08 16.28 23.39
C GLY A 288 -23.63 15.81 23.41
N TYR A 289 -23.41 14.62 23.98
CA TYR A 289 -22.15 13.88 23.81
C TYR A 289 -22.44 12.41 23.57
N GLY A 290 -21.62 11.79 22.74
CA GLY A 290 -21.64 10.36 22.48
C GLY A 290 -20.26 9.83 22.14
N GLU A 291 -20.01 8.57 22.47
CA GLU A 291 -18.84 7.85 22.00
C GLU A 291 -19.16 6.37 21.85
N GLY A 292 -18.46 5.72 20.94
CA GLY A 292 -18.65 4.30 20.68
C GLY A 292 -17.66 3.80 19.64
N CYS A 293 -17.75 2.52 19.29
CA CYS A 293 -16.92 1.96 18.24
C CYS A 293 -17.70 0.97 17.37
N TYR A 294 -17.41 0.97 16.08
CA TYR A 294 -17.89 -0.01 15.10
C TYR A 294 -16.72 -0.80 14.52
N THR A 295 -16.99 -2.02 14.09
CA THR A 295 -16.05 -2.77 13.25
C THR A 295 -16.55 -2.69 11.82
N LEU A 296 -15.76 -2.08 10.94
CA LEU A 296 -16.08 -1.98 9.52
C LEU A 296 -15.41 -3.15 8.77
N GLU A 297 -16.15 -3.74 7.84
CA GLU A 297 -15.79 -4.93 7.06
C GLU A 297 -15.61 -4.60 5.58
N GLU A 298 -14.88 -5.47 4.88
CA GLU A 298 -14.53 -5.29 3.48
C GLU A 298 -15.76 -5.35 2.59
N GLY A 299 -15.83 -4.46 1.58
CA GLY A 299 -16.86 -4.51 0.55
C GLY A 299 -18.27 -4.10 1.04
N LYS A 300 -18.40 -3.54 2.24
CA LYS A 300 -19.66 -3.04 2.78
C LYS A 300 -19.70 -1.50 2.78
N LYS A 301 -20.86 -0.95 2.44
CA LYS A 301 -21.18 0.48 2.60
C LYS A 301 -21.96 0.68 3.88
N TYR A 302 -21.68 1.76 4.60
CA TYR A 302 -22.29 2.06 5.89
C TYR A 302 -22.97 3.42 5.83
N SER A 303 -24.20 3.48 6.32
CA SER A 303 -24.92 4.72 6.58
C SER A 303 -25.41 4.61 8.01
N LEU A 304 -25.08 5.58 8.85
CA LEU A 304 -25.59 5.62 10.22
C LEU A 304 -26.45 6.88 10.42
N ALA A 305 -27.51 6.72 11.21
CA ALA A 305 -28.32 7.83 11.67
C ALA A 305 -27.85 8.29 13.04
N LEU A 306 -27.87 9.61 13.27
CA LEU A 306 -27.65 10.16 14.60
C LEU A 306 -28.96 10.06 15.39
N LYS A 307 -28.91 9.43 16.57
CA LYS A 307 -30.03 9.46 17.53
C LYS A 307 -29.62 10.15 18.81
N ALA A 308 -30.49 11.05 19.26
CA ALA A 308 -30.39 11.69 20.57
C ALA A 308 -31.41 11.07 21.53
N SER A 309 -30.96 10.64 22.71
CA SER A 309 -31.84 10.22 23.80
C SER A 309 -31.64 11.12 25.03
N TRP A 310 -32.73 11.61 25.59
CA TRP A 310 -32.71 12.44 26.80
C TRP A 310 -32.13 11.69 27.99
N ASN A 311 -31.19 12.33 28.69
CA ASN A 311 -30.79 11.93 30.03
C ASN A 311 -31.33 12.91 31.08
N GLN A 312 -31.50 12.42 32.31
CA GLN A 312 -31.79 13.28 33.46
C GLN A 312 -30.57 14.18 33.73
N GLY A 313 -30.67 15.47 33.42
CA GLY A 313 -29.61 16.44 33.68
C GLY A 313 -29.35 17.52 32.62
N GLY A 314 -30.17 17.63 31.57
CA GLY A 314 -30.02 18.69 30.55
C GLY A 314 -29.04 18.37 29.42
N TYR A 315 -28.56 17.12 29.35
CA TYR A 315 -27.72 16.59 28.28
C TYR A 315 -28.43 15.46 27.54
N PHE A 316 -28.06 15.26 26.28
CA PHE A 316 -28.48 14.11 25.48
C PHE A 316 -27.32 13.15 25.26
N ASN A 317 -27.63 11.85 25.30
CA ASN A 317 -26.73 10.85 24.77
C ASN A 317 -26.90 10.79 23.25
N LEU A 318 -25.79 10.87 22.54
CA LEU A 318 -25.74 10.67 21.09
C LEU A 318 -25.26 9.26 20.79
N ILE A 319 -26.00 8.55 19.94
CA ILE A 319 -25.66 7.20 19.49
C ILE A 319 -25.81 7.17 17.98
N LEU A 320 -24.81 6.59 17.31
CA LEU A 320 -24.93 6.25 15.89
C LEU A 320 -25.63 4.89 15.76
N GLU A 321 -26.58 4.78 14.84
CA GLU A 321 -27.29 3.54 14.52
C GLU A 321 -27.22 3.18 13.05
#